data_AF-A0A401ISX0-F1
#
_entry.id   AF-A0A401ISX0-F1
#
_cell.length_a   1.000
_cell.length_b   1.000
_cell.length_c   1.000
_cell.angle_alpha   90.00
_cell.angle_beta   90.00
_cell.angle_gamma   90.00
#
_symmetry.space_group_name_H-M   'P 1'
#
loop_
_entity.id
_entity.type
_entity.pdbx_description
1 polymer ?
#
loop_
_entity_poly.entity_id
_entity_poly.type
_entity_poly.pdbx_seq_one_letter_code
_entity_poly.pdbx_strand_id
1 'polypeptide(L)'
;MELTDLKTMLQIKDNSRDSILNLISKNTESALCFKLGEKKVPDELSYIALEVAVKRYNRIANEGMSSYSQEGESITFSTNDFDEFTDDIADWKNDNGLVDDKAGRFLFL
;
A
#
# COMPACT_ATOMS: atom_id res chain seq x y z
N MET A 1 7.65 6.55 1.11
CA MET A 1 6.78 7.21 2.11
C MET A 1 7.60 7.49 3.35
N GLU A 2 7.52 8.72 3.84
CA GLU A 2 8.19 9.11 5.07
C GLU A 2 7.41 8.62 6.29
N LEU A 3 8.12 8.06 7.27
CA LEU A 3 7.52 7.56 8.51
C LEU A 3 6.83 8.67 9.31
N THR A 4 7.35 9.90 9.20
CA THR A 4 6.80 11.10 9.85
C THR A 4 5.38 11.41 9.38
N ASP A 5 5.10 11.26 8.08
CA ASP A 5 3.77 11.52 7.52
C ASP A 5 2.76 10.51 8.05
N LEU A 6 3.15 9.23 8.06
CA LEU A 6 2.33 8.16 8.62
C LEU A 6 2.04 8.37 10.11
N LYS A 7 3.05 8.73 10.91
CA LYS A 7 2.86 9.08 12.34
C LYS A 7 1.92 10.27 12.52
N THR A 8 2.04 11.28 11.67
CA THR A 8 1.20 12.47 11.71
C THR A 8 -0.26 12.12 11.44
N MET A 9 -0.53 11.32 10.41
CA MET A 9 -1.88 10.84 10.07
C MET A 9 -2.50 10.01 11.21
N LEU A 10 -1.68 9.22 11.91
CA LEU A 10 -2.11 8.38 13.03
C LEU A 10 -2.12 9.11 14.38
N GLN A 11 -1.74 10.40 14.41
CA GLN A 11 -1.60 11.20 15.63
C GLN A 11 -0.63 10.58 16.68
N ILE A 12 0.37 9.83 16.23
CA ILE A 12 1.39 9.19 17.06
C ILE A 12 2.57 10.16 17.22
N LYS A 13 2.90 10.51 18.47
CA LYS A 13 3.98 11.48 18.78
C LYS A 13 5.28 10.83 19.26
N ASP A 14 5.22 9.57 19.67
CA ASP A 14 6.37 8.81 20.15
C ASP A 14 6.88 7.81 19.10
N ASN A 15 7.91 7.06 19.48
CA ASN A 15 8.55 6.07 18.62
C ASN A 15 8.21 4.62 19.02
N SER A 16 7.23 4.42 19.91
CA SER A 16 6.89 3.09 20.45
C SER A 16 6.33 2.14 19.38
N ARG A 17 5.87 2.67 18.26
CA ARG A 17 5.26 1.93 17.14
C ARG A 17 6.10 1.93 15.87
N ASP A 18 7.33 2.43 15.90
CA ASP A 18 8.14 2.57 14.69
C ASP A 18 8.41 1.25 13.99
N SER A 19 8.61 0.17 14.75
CA SER A 19 8.84 -1.16 14.20
C SER A 19 7.66 -1.62 13.33
N ILE A 20 6.44 -1.53 13.86
CA ILE A 20 5.23 -1.94 13.13
C ILE A 20 4.89 -0.97 12.00
N LEU A 21 5.05 0.33 12.21
CA LEU A 21 4.80 1.35 11.18
C LEU A 21 5.75 1.17 9.99
N ASN A 22 7.04 0.90 10.24
CA ASN A 22 8.00 0.59 9.18
C ASN A 22 7.64 -0.70 8.44
N LEU A 23 7.19 -1.74 9.16
CA LEU A 23 6.77 -2.99 8.53
C LEU A 23 5.54 -2.80 7.63
N ILE A 24 4.55 -2.04 8.11
CA ILE A 24 3.36 -1.69 7.32
C ILE A 24 3.75 -0.87 6.10
N SER A 25 4.58 0.16 6.28
CA SER A 25 5.08 1.00 5.19
C SER A 25 5.75 0.16 4.10
N LYS A 26 6.76 -0.63 4.47
CA LYS A 26 7.51 -1.48 3.54
C LYS A 26 6.62 -2.44 2.76
N ASN A 27 5.69 -3.13 3.43
CA ASN A 27 4.80 -4.08 2.77
C ASN A 27 3.77 -3.39 1.88
N THR A 28 3.33 -2.19 2.25
CA THR A 28 2.38 -1.40 1.46
C THR A 28 3.02 -0.88 0.18
N GLU A 29 4.22 -0.31 0.27
CA GLU A 29 4.99 0.10 -0.90
C GLU A 29 5.31 -1.08 -1.81
N SER A 30 5.74 -2.21 -1.24
CA SER A 30 6.03 -3.42 -2.03
C SER A 30 4.79 -3.94 -2.76
N ALA A 31 3.62 -3.92 -2.12
CA ALA A 31 2.36 -4.32 -2.74
C ALA A 31 1.93 -3.36 -3.86
N LEU A 32 2.08 -2.04 -3.65
CA LEU A 32 1.76 -1.03 -4.66
C LEU A 32 2.71 -1.14 -5.86
N CYS A 33 4.03 -1.25 -5.62
CA CYS A 33 5.02 -1.53 -6.66
C CYS A 33 4.65 -2.75 -7.50
N PHE A 34 4.26 -3.85 -6.84
CA PHE A 34 3.82 -5.07 -7.53
C PHE A 34 2.60 -4.84 -8.42
N LYS A 35 1.58 -4.09 -7.95
CA LYS A 35 0.38 -3.75 -8.74
C LYS A 35 0.70 -2.87 -9.95
N LEU A 36 1.65 -1.94 -9.79
CA LEU A 36 2.09 -1.03 -10.84
C LEU A 36 3.01 -1.71 -11.87
N GLY A 37 3.70 -2.80 -11.49
CA GLY A 37 4.78 -3.38 -12.29
C GLY A 37 6.10 -2.60 -12.15
N GLU A 38 6.22 -1.80 -11.10
CA GLU A 38 7.33 -0.87 -10.88
C GLU A 38 8.25 -1.32 -9.74
N LYS A 39 9.47 -0.77 -9.72
CA LYS A 39 10.44 -1.03 -8.65
C LYS A 39 10.29 -0.09 -7.45
N LYS A 40 9.68 1.06 -7.66
CA LYS A 40 9.44 2.10 -6.65
C LYS A 40 8.06 2.70 -6.89
N VAL A 41 7.41 3.14 -5.81
CA VAL A 41 6.16 3.88 -5.89
C VAL A 41 6.44 5.24 -6.55
N PRO A 42 5.77 5.58 -7.66
CA PRO A 42 5.85 6.92 -8.27
C PRO A 42 5.33 7.99 -7.30
N ASP A 43 5.92 9.19 -7.34
CA ASP A 43 5.55 10.29 -6.44
C ASP A 43 4.05 10.64 -6.55
N GLU A 44 3.50 10.59 -7.77
CA GLU A 44 2.09 10.81 -8.09
C GLU A 44 1.14 9.85 -7.36
N LEU A 45 1.61 8.64 -7.04
CA LEU A 45 0.86 7.60 -6.36
C LEU A 45 1.29 7.38 -4.90
N SER A 46 2.19 8.23 -4.39
CA SER A 46 2.71 8.12 -3.02
C SER A 46 1.61 8.23 -1.95
N TYR A 47 0.55 9.00 -2.23
CA TYR A 47 -0.61 9.14 -1.34
C TYR A 47 -1.36 7.81 -1.14
N ILE A 48 -1.42 6.96 -2.17
CA ILE A 48 -2.07 5.63 -2.09
C ILE A 48 -1.35 4.78 -1.04
N ALA A 49 -0.01 4.75 -1.08
CA ALA A 49 0.76 4.00 -0.11
C ALA A 49 0.53 4.50 1.33
N LEU A 50 0.37 5.80 1.52
CA LEU A 50 0.09 6.41 2.82
C LEU A 50 -1.30 6.06 3.35
N GLU A 51 -2.34 6.25 2.55
CA GLU A 51 -3.73 5.95 2.93
C GLU A 51 -3.91 4.46 3.26
N VAL A 52 -3.34 3.57 2.43
CA VAL A 52 -3.38 2.13 2.68
C VAL A 52 -2.63 1.75 3.95
N ALA A 53 -1.47 2.36 4.21
CA ALA A 53 -0.72 2.12 5.45
C ALA A 53 -1.51 2.56 6.69
N VAL A 54 -2.18 3.71 6.64
CA VAL A 54 -3.06 4.19 7.72
C VAL A 54 -4.19 3.19 7.99
N LYS A 55 -4.88 2.72 6.94
CA LYS A 55 -5.97 1.73 7.08
C LYS A 55 -5.49 0.42 7.67
N ARG A 56 -4.34 -0.08 7.22
CA ARG A 56 -3.72 -1.30 7.75
C ARG A 56 -3.37 -1.18 9.22
N TYR A 57 -2.78 -0.05 9.62
CA TYR A 57 -2.49 0.21 11.02
C TYR A 57 -3.77 0.24 11.86
N ASN A 58 -4.80 0.97 11.41
CA ASN A 58 -6.06 1.09 12.13
C ASN A 58 -6.76 -0.28 12.30
N ARG A 59 -6.72 -1.14 11.27
CA ARG A 59 -7.22 -2.52 11.36
C ARG A 59 -6.49 -3.31 12.45
N ILE A 60 -5.16 -3.33 12.43
CA ILE A 60 -4.34 -4.04 13.42
C ILE A 60 -4.55 -3.47 14.83
N ALA A 61 -4.65 -2.14 14.94
CA ALA A 61 -4.90 -1.46 16.21
C ALA A 61 -6.26 -1.86 16.80
N ASN A 62 -7.31 -1.93 15.97
CA ASN A 62 -8.66 -2.33 16.38
C ASN A 62 -8.77 -3.83 16.69
N GLU A 63 -8.03 -4.68 15.99
CA GLU A 63 -7.98 -6.13 16.23
C GLU A 63 -7.13 -6.50 17.47
N GLY A 64 -6.28 -5.58 17.93
CA GLY A 64 -5.50 -5.70 19.16
C GLY A 64 -4.01 -5.92 18.92
N MET A 65 -3.21 -4.90 19.22
CA MET A 65 -1.75 -4.95 19.07
C MET A 65 -1.01 -5.85 20.08
N SER A 66 -1.69 -6.33 21.11
CA SER A 66 -1.10 -7.22 22.12
C SER A 66 -0.67 -8.57 21.55
N SER A 67 -1.35 -9.07 20.51
CA SER A 67 -1.00 -10.34 19.83
C SER A 67 0.25 -10.19 18.95
N TYR A 68 0.42 -9.03 18.30
CA TYR A 68 1.58 -8.72 17.44
C TYR A 68 2.93 -8.74 18.20
N SER A 69 2.93 -8.49 19.51
CA SER A 69 4.14 -8.52 20.33
C SER A 69 4.64 -9.92 20.65
N GLN A 70 3.80 -10.95 20.59
CA GLN A 70 4.14 -12.31 21.05
C GLN A 70 4.40 -13.28 19.91
N GLU A 71 3.84 -13.00 18.74
CA GLU A 71 3.94 -13.86 17.58
C GLU A 71 4.56 -13.03 16.46
N GLY A 72 5.80 -13.36 16.06
CA GLY A 72 6.38 -12.91 14.79
C GLY A 72 5.63 -13.49 13.58
N GLU A 73 4.30 -13.57 13.66
CA GLU A 73 3.43 -14.01 12.60
C GLU A 73 3.45 -12.98 11.48
N SER A 74 3.55 -13.48 10.27
CA SER A 74 3.53 -12.66 9.07
C SER A 74 2.17 -11.97 8.99
N ILE A 75 2.14 -10.64 9.18
CA ILE A 75 0.93 -9.87 8.91
C ILE A 75 0.59 -10.10 7.44
N THR A 76 -0.49 -10.83 7.19
CA THR A 76 -1.00 -11.02 5.84
C THR A 76 -1.81 -9.80 5.47
N PHE A 77 -1.26 -8.97 4.61
CA PHE A 77 -1.97 -7.83 4.09
C PHE A 77 -2.85 -8.24 2.91
N SER A 78 -4.12 -7.86 2.97
CA SER A 78 -5.10 -8.21 1.95
C SER A 78 -4.96 -7.33 0.71
N THR A 79 -5.29 -7.88 -0.46
CA THR A 79 -5.28 -7.16 -1.74
C THR A 79 -6.39 -6.11 -1.85
N ASN A 80 -7.47 -6.29 -1.07
CA ASN A 80 -8.62 -5.37 -1.04
C ASN A 80 -8.31 -4.00 -0.44
N ASP A 81 -7.17 -3.87 0.25
CA ASP A 81 -6.74 -2.59 0.81
C ASP A 81 -6.51 -1.53 -0.28
N PHE A 82 -6.39 -1.94 -1.56
CA PHE A 82 -6.18 -1.06 -2.71
C PHE A 82 -7.42 -0.85 -3.58
N ASP A 83 -8.57 -1.44 -3.23
CA ASP A 83 -9.72 -1.50 -4.14
C ASP A 83 -10.25 -0.11 -4.52
N GLU A 84 -10.24 0.85 -3.57
CA GLU A 84 -10.66 2.23 -3.82
C GLU A 84 -9.71 3.02 -4.74
N PHE A 85 -8.49 2.54 -4.94
CA PHE A 85 -7.45 3.16 -5.77
C PHE A 85 -7.26 2.42 -7.10
N THR A 86 -8.16 1.49 -7.43
CA THR A 86 -8.04 0.68 -8.64
C THR A 86 -8.03 1.55 -9.90
N ASP A 87 -8.89 2.57 -9.95
CA ASP A 87 -9.00 3.49 -11.08
C ASP A 87 -7.72 4.34 -11.20
N ASP A 88 -7.24 4.94 -10.11
CA ASP A 88 -5.99 5.73 -10.11
C ASP A 88 -4.77 4.91 -10.55
N ILE A 89 -4.67 3.66 -10.07
CA ILE A 89 -3.61 2.73 -10.46
C ILE A 89 -3.73 2.36 -11.94
N ALA A 90 -4.95 2.14 -12.43
CA ALA A 90 -5.19 1.80 -13.83
C ALA A 90 -4.86 2.96 -14.76
N ASP A 91 -5.33 4.17 -14.43
CA ASP A 91 -5.08 5.40 -15.20
C ASP A 91 -3.58 5.69 -15.27
N TRP A 92 -2.88 5.60 -14.13
CA TRP A 92 -1.42 5.77 -14.14
C TRP A 92 -0.72 4.74 -15.02
N LYS A 93 -1.14 3.47 -14.98
CA LYS A 93 -0.57 2.44 -15.85
C LYS A 93 -0.87 2.71 -17.34
N ASN A 94 -2.07 3.21 -17.66
CA ASN A 94 -2.44 3.58 -19.01
C ASN A 94 -1.54 4.70 -19.55
N ASP A 95 -1.37 5.76 -18.76
CA ASP A 95 -0.54 6.92 -19.12
C ASP A 95 0.94 6.57 -19.26
N ASN A 96 1.41 5.54 -18.53
CA ASN A 96 2.78 5.05 -18.59
C ASN A 96 2.99 3.87 -19.57
N GLY A 97 1.98 3.51 -20.36
CA GLY A 97 2.08 2.44 -21.36
C GLY A 97 2.25 1.03 -20.77
N LEU A 98 1.85 0.83 -19.51
CA LEU A 98 1.92 -0.43 -18.77
C LEU A 98 0.61 -1.23 -18.83
N VAL A 99 -0.19 -0.98 -19.88
CA VAL A 99 -1.46 -1.68 -20.11
C VAL A 99 -1.16 -3.13 -20.51
N ASP A 100 -1.71 -4.08 -19.75
CA ASP A 100 -1.77 -5.47 -20.19
C ASP A 100 -2.59 -5.51 -21.50
N ASP A 101 -1.92 -5.80 -22.62
CA ASP A 101 -2.44 -5.85 -23.99
C ASP A 101 -3.45 -7.02 -24.21
N LYS A 102 -4.38 -7.21 -23.28
CA LYS A 102 -5.49 -8.16 -23.37
C LYS A 102 -6.76 -7.52 -23.93
N ALA A 103 -6.78 -6.21 -24.17
CA ALA A 103 -7.89 -5.51 -24.81
C ALA A 103 -7.67 -5.25 -26.31
N GLY A 104 -6.44 -5.40 -26.85
CA GLY A 104 -6.09 -5.03 -28.22
C GLY A 104 -6.25 -6.12 -29.30
N ARG A 105 -6.67 -7.34 -28.95
CA ARG A 105 -6.72 -8.47 -29.90
C ARG A 105 -8.11 -8.77 -30.46
N PHE A 106 -8.85 -7.72 -30.84
CA PHE A 106 -9.90 -7.83 -31.86
C PHE A 106 -9.37 -7.22 -33.16
N LEU A 107 -8.41 -7.92 -33.78
CA LEU A 107 -7.96 -7.62 -35.13
C LEU A 107 -9.06 -8.12 -36.08
N PHE A 108 -9.89 -7.20 -36.58
CA PHE A 108 -10.71 -7.46 -37.75
C PHE A 108 -9.77 -7.67 -38.95
N LEU A 109 -9.68 -8.91 -39.44
CA LEU A 109 -9.25 -9.27 -40.79
C LEU A 109 -10.15 -10.41 -41.29
#